data_AF-A0A382Y3T1-F1
#
_entry.id   AF-A0A382Y3T1-F1
#
_cell.length_a   1.000
_cell.length_b   1.000
_cell.length_c   1.000
_cell.angle_alpha   90.00
_cell.angle_beta   90.00
_cell.angle_gamma   90.00
#
_symmetry.space_group_name_H-M   'P 1'
#
loop_
_entity.id
_entity.type
_entity.pdbx_description
1 polymer ?
#
loop_
_entity_poly.entity_id
_entity_poly.type
_entity_poly.pdbx_seq_one_letter_code
_entity_poly.pdbx_strand_id
1 'polypeptide(L)'
;MGSLDYSNNRNSVGNLVMREARKGRGAVSNRAGRYERHASEACDGGWGSLKEPLNKLHTVVQADHSITAITRNISPDLGFNRSINAYRGCEHVCAYCFARPTHTFLGLSPGQDFESRIFAKHDAPVQLARELSNPKYQCRMIALGTNTDPYQPTERRLEITRSILSVLSQYEHPVGIVTKSALVTRDIDILESMARRNMVKVVLSLTTLDSELARRLEPRAATPLKRLAAISALSKAGIPTGTNYAPVIPALNKSELEGILE
;
A
#
# COMPACT_ATOMS: atom_id res chain seq x y z
N MET A 1 -33.43 -10.99 35.56
CA MET A 1 -32.44 -11.40 36.58
C MET A 1 -31.42 -12.26 35.87
N GLY A 2 -30.19 -11.77 35.73
CA GLY A 2 -29.15 -12.35 34.88
C GLY A 2 -28.06 -11.32 34.66
N SER A 3 -27.37 -10.98 35.74
CA SER A 3 -26.24 -10.04 35.80
C SER A 3 -25.06 -10.59 35.01
N LEU A 4 -24.72 -9.94 33.90
CA LEU A 4 -23.39 -10.06 33.30
C LEU A 4 -22.46 -9.15 34.10
N ASP A 5 -21.81 -9.78 35.08
CA ASP A 5 -20.83 -9.20 35.96
C ASP A 5 -19.55 -8.90 35.14
N TYR A 6 -19.35 -7.62 34.79
CA TYR A 6 -18.18 -7.10 34.07
C TYR A 6 -16.99 -6.83 35.01
N SER A 7 -16.86 -7.62 36.08
CA SER A 7 -15.79 -7.51 37.07
C SER A 7 -14.60 -8.39 36.69
N ASN A 8 -13.94 -8.07 35.57
CA ASN A 8 -12.53 -8.42 35.40
C ASN A 8 -11.84 -7.42 34.45
N ASN A 9 -11.72 -6.20 34.96
CA ASN A 9 -11.05 -5.06 34.35
C ASN A 9 -9.53 -5.23 34.44
N ARG A 10 -8.94 -6.05 33.54
CA ARG A 10 -7.51 -6.08 33.27
C ARG A 10 -7.30 -5.94 31.75
N ASN A 11 -6.63 -4.84 31.38
CA ASN A 11 -6.28 -4.35 30.04
C ASN A 11 -7.30 -3.40 29.39
N SER A 12 -7.11 -2.12 29.71
CA SER A 12 -7.51 -0.92 28.96
C SER A 12 -7.66 -1.16 27.44
N VAL A 13 -8.89 -1.27 26.97
CA VAL A 13 -9.27 -1.32 25.55
C VAL A 13 -9.34 0.11 24.98
N GLY A 14 -8.35 0.94 25.31
CA GLY A 14 -8.26 2.31 24.82
C GLY A 14 -7.84 2.32 23.36
N ASN A 15 -8.73 2.81 22.49
CA ASN A 15 -8.56 3.02 21.04
C ASN A 15 -8.72 1.82 20.10
N LEU A 16 -9.40 0.74 20.49
CA LEU A 16 -9.96 -0.18 19.50
C LEU A 16 -11.16 0.47 18.82
N VAL A 17 -11.08 0.60 17.50
CA VAL A 17 -12.21 1.01 16.67
C VAL A 17 -12.90 -0.29 16.24
N MET A 18 -14.13 -0.49 16.72
CA MET A 18 -14.94 -1.64 16.31
C MET A 18 -14.97 -1.74 14.79
N ARG A 19 -14.70 -2.92 14.23
CA ARG A 19 -14.67 -3.16 12.77
C ARG A 19 -15.98 -2.76 12.10
N GLU A 20 -17.09 -2.98 12.78
CA GLU A 20 -18.44 -2.61 12.34
C GLU A 20 -18.61 -1.09 12.19
N ALA A 21 -17.88 -0.29 12.99
CA ALA A 21 -17.98 1.16 12.98
C ALA A 21 -17.28 1.82 11.78
N ARG A 22 -16.39 1.12 11.06
CA ARG A 22 -15.67 1.67 9.88
C ARG A 22 -15.55 0.64 8.74
N LYS A 23 -16.68 0.37 8.07
CA LYS A 23 -16.74 -0.52 6.88
C LYS A 23 -15.69 -0.11 5.82
N GLY A 24 -14.97 -1.09 5.29
CA GLY A 24 -13.94 -0.88 4.24
C GLY A 24 -12.57 -0.42 4.75
N ARG A 25 -12.35 -0.48 6.07
CA ARG A 25 -11.09 -0.20 6.76
C ARG A 25 -10.45 -1.48 7.29
N GLY A 26 -9.14 -1.46 7.46
CA GLY A 26 -8.31 -2.65 7.70
C GLY A 26 -7.68 -2.59 9.07
N ALA A 27 -7.31 -1.38 9.52
CA ALA A 27 -6.95 -1.13 10.90
C ALA A 27 -8.18 -1.09 11.81
N VAL A 28 -8.07 -1.85 12.91
CA VAL A 28 -9.05 -1.90 14.01
C VAL A 28 -8.70 -0.94 15.15
N SER A 29 -7.75 -0.02 14.93
CA SER A 29 -7.32 0.95 15.93
C SER A 29 -6.86 2.24 15.26
N ASN A 30 -6.88 3.34 16.02
CA ASN A 30 -6.19 4.58 15.66
C ASN A 30 -5.27 5.05 16.80
N ARG A 31 -4.57 4.10 17.43
CA ARG A 31 -3.64 4.40 18.54
C ARG A 31 -2.54 5.36 18.07
N ALA A 32 -2.14 6.25 18.96
CA ALA A 32 -1.00 7.13 18.72
C ALA A 32 0.26 6.35 18.33
N GLY A 33 1.13 6.98 17.55
CA GLY A 33 2.38 6.37 17.11
C GLY A 33 3.35 6.16 18.28
N ARG A 34 4.29 5.21 18.11
CA ARG A 34 5.32 4.87 19.12
C ARG A 34 6.24 6.03 19.54
N TYR A 35 6.28 7.11 18.76
CA TYR A 35 7.12 8.28 19.01
C TYR A 35 6.35 9.43 19.66
N GLU A 36 5.04 9.29 19.84
CA GLU A 36 4.21 10.33 20.46
C GLU A 36 4.39 10.34 21.97
N ARG A 37 4.56 11.54 22.53
CA ARG A 37 4.69 11.75 23.99
C ARG A 37 3.36 11.54 24.71
N HIS A 38 2.26 11.84 24.03
CA HIS A 38 0.91 11.79 24.59
C HIS A 38 0.01 10.95 23.69
N ALA A 39 -0.90 10.20 24.30
CA ALA A 39 -1.98 9.50 23.62
C ALA A 39 -3.31 9.96 24.22
N SER A 40 -4.32 10.08 23.37
CA SER A 40 -5.70 10.28 23.80
C SER A 40 -6.47 8.98 23.73
N GLU A 41 -7.44 8.82 24.64
CA GLU A 41 -8.39 7.72 24.62
C GLU A 41 -9.79 8.32 24.71
N ALA A 42 -10.70 7.80 23.88
CA ALA A 42 -12.09 8.21 23.97
C ALA A 42 -12.70 7.66 25.28
N CYS A 43 -13.26 8.55 26.10
CA CYS A 43 -13.97 8.21 27.31
C CYS A 43 -15.42 8.71 27.24
N ASP A 44 -16.34 7.97 27.85
CA ASP A 44 -17.73 8.41 27.98
C ASP A 44 -17.83 9.42 29.13
N GLY A 45 -18.36 10.60 28.87
CA GLY A 45 -18.61 11.63 29.88
C GLY A 45 -19.88 11.41 30.71
N GLY A 46 -20.53 10.23 30.60
CA GLY A 46 -21.82 9.92 31.20
C GLY A 46 -23.02 10.16 30.29
N TRP A 47 -22.78 10.51 29.02
CA TRP A 47 -23.81 10.86 28.04
C TRP A 47 -24.04 9.76 26.98
N GLY A 48 -23.33 8.63 27.08
CA GLY A 48 -23.53 7.50 26.16
C GLY A 48 -22.90 7.70 24.78
N SER A 49 -22.08 8.74 24.59
CA SER A 49 -21.54 9.15 23.29
C SER A 49 -20.64 8.10 22.62
N LEU A 50 -20.03 7.20 23.41
CA LEU A 50 -19.27 6.08 22.87
C LEU A 50 -20.13 5.02 22.15
N LYS A 51 -21.46 5.04 22.38
CA LYS A 51 -22.41 4.14 21.71
C LYS A 51 -22.96 4.71 20.41
N GLU A 52 -22.69 5.98 20.11
CA GLU A 52 -23.13 6.59 18.86
C GLU A 52 -22.31 6.08 17.67
N PRO A 53 -22.93 5.91 16.49
CA PRO A 53 -22.23 5.45 15.30
C PRO A 53 -21.18 6.49 14.88
N LEU A 54 -19.94 6.03 14.68
CA LEU A 54 -18.86 6.89 14.21
C LEU A 54 -19.14 7.40 12.78
N ASN A 55 -18.81 8.67 12.53
CA ASN A 55 -18.81 9.22 11.18
C ASN A 55 -17.92 8.39 10.25
N LYS A 56 -18.35 8.32 8.98
CA LYS A 56 -17.57 7.65 7.93
C LYS A 56 -16.19 8.30 7.82
N LEU A 57 -15.14 7.48 7.93
CA LEU A 57 -13.78 7.96 7.76
C LEU A 57 -13.48 8.17 6.26
N HIS A 58 -13.37 9.43 5.85
CA HIS A 58 -12.96 9.80 4.49
C HIS A 58 -11.44 9.73 4.34
N THR A 59 -10.98 9.36 3.15
CA THR A 59 -9.55 9.47 2.81
C THR A 59 -9.26 10.91 2.37
N VAL A 60 -8.26 11.52 2.98
CA VAL A 60 -7.72 12.85 2.66
C VAL A 60 -6.37 12.65 2.00
N VAL A 61 -6.15 13.35 0.87
CA VAL A 61 -4.89 13.34 0.14
C VAL A 61 -4.25 14.71 0.29
N GLN A 62 -3.00 14.76 0.74
CA GLN A 62 -2.21 15.97 0.93
C GLN A 62 -0.97 15.93 0.03
N ALA A 63 -0.43 17.10 -0.32
CA ALA A 63 0.83 17.15 -1.03
C ALA A 63 1.99 16.71 -0.11
N ASP A 64 2.91 15.91 -0.65
CA ASP A 64 4.18 15.59 -0.02
C ASP A 64 5.28 16.45 -0.66
N HIS A 65 5.94 17.28 0.16
CA HIS A 65 7.00 18.19 -0.29
C HIS A 65 8.41 17.62 -0.13
N SER A 66 8.56 16.28 -0.15
CA SER A 66 9.89 15.65 -0.24
C SER A 66 10.65 16.21 -1.43
N ILE A 67 11.96 16.44 -1.29
CA ILE A 67 12.81 17.04 -2.33
C ILE A 67 13.54 16.01 -3.21
N THR A 68 13.39 14.72 -2.90
CA THR A 68 13.96 13.61 -3.66
C THR A 68 12.91 12.55 -3.99
N ALA A 69 13.04 11.96 -5.18
CA ALA A 69 12.21 10.87 -5.65
C ALA A 69 12.80 9.51 -5.24
N ILE A 70 14.12 9.34 -5.37
CA ILE A 70 14.80 8.04 -5.17
C ILE A 70 15.18 7.86 -3.70
N THR A 71 14.57 6.86 -3.06
CA THR A 71 14.97 6.38 -1.73
C THR A 71 15.99 5.26 -1.88
N ARG A 72 17.04 5.29 -1.05
CA ARG A 72 18.12 4.30 -1.06
C ARG A 72 18.10 3.45 0.21
N ASN A 73 18.47 2.18 0.10
CA ASN A 73 18.68 1.28 1.22
C ASN A 73 20.02 0.53 1.08
N ILE A 74 20.54 -0.01 2.18
CA ILE A 74 21.79 -0.77 2.23
C ILE A 74 21.58 -2.19 2.77
N SER A 75 20.34 -2.69 2.75
CA SER A 75 20.03 -4.01 3.30
C SER A 75 20.67 -5.08 2.41
N PRO A 76 21.46 -6.01 2.98
CA PRO A 76 22.02 -7.12 2.22
C PRO A 76 20.95 -8.13 1.77
N ASP A 77 19.77 -8.11 2.39
CA ASP A 77 18.66 -9.04 2.14
C ASP A 77 17.80 -8.62 0.93
N LEU A 78 17.97 -7.38 0.45
CA LEU A 78 17.19 -6.86 -0.68
C LEU A 78 18.04 -6.88 -1.96
N GLY A 79 17.51 -7.55 -3.00
CA GLY A 79 18.12 -7.55 -4.34
C GLY A 79 18.09 -6.21 -5.07
N PHE A 80 17.67 -5.12 -4.41
CA PHE A 80 17.65 -3.77 -4.94
C PHE A 80 18.01 -2.76 -3.83
N ASN A 81 18.71 -1.69 -4.20
CA ASN A 81 19.08 -0.62 -3.27
C ASN A 81 18.34 0.70 -3.53
N ARG A 82 17.45 0.75 -4.53
CA ARG A 82 16.71 1.95 -4.93
C ARG A 82 15.23 1.68 -5.07
N SER A 83 14.43 2.60 -4.55
CA SER A 83 12.98 2.54 -4.74
C SER A 83 12.38 3.94 -4.85
N ILE A 84 11.21 4.00 -5.45
CA ILE A 84 10.38 5.21 -5.48
C ILE A 84 9.01 4.83 -4.94
N ASN A 85 8.51 5.64 -4.02
CA ASN A 85 7.13 5.55 -3.53
C ASN A 85 6.44 6.85 -3.92
N ALA A 86 5.49 6.79 -4.86
CA ALA A 86 4.69 7.94 -5.30
C ALA A 86 3.83 8.52 -4.16
N TYR A 87 3.60 7.70 -3.13
CA TYR A 87 2.71 8.02 -2.03
C TYR A 87 3.30 7.63 -0.66
N ARG A 88 2.90 8.31 0.41
CA ARG A 88 2.98 7.81 1.78
C ARG A 88 1.58 7.46 2.27
N GLY A 89 1.43 6.28 2.87
CA GLY A 89 0.13 5.70 3.18
C GLY A 89 -0.43 4.91 2.00
N CYS A 90 -1.38 4.02 2.27
CA CYS A 90 -1.93 3.14 1.24
C CYS A 90 -3.42 2.86 1.42
N GLU A 91 -4.19 3.17 0.38
CA GLU A 91 -5.63 2.96 0.29
C GLU A 91 -6.05 1.54 -0.09
N HIS A 92 -5.12 0.58 -0.20
CA HIS A 92 -5.48 -0.85 -0.28
C HIS A 92 -5.87 -1.43 1.08
N VAL A 93 -5.43 -0.76 2.16
CA VAL A 93 -5.94 -1.02 3.52
C VAL A 93 -5.67 -2.45 4.00
N CYS A 94 -4.54 -3.02 3.61
CA CYS A 94 -4.20 -4.39 4.01
C CYS A 94 -4.03 -4.46 5.54
N ALA A 95 -4.72 -5.40 6.19
CA ALA A 95 -4.67 -5.56 7.66
C ALA A 95 -3.25 -5.91 8.15
N TYR A 96 -2.53 -6.70 7.36
CA TYR A 96 -1.18 -7.19 7.65
C TYR A 96 -0.05 -6.26 7.17
N CYS A 97 -0.36 -5.07 6.66
CA CYS A 97 0.61 -4.22 5.95
C CYS A 97 1.80 -3.83 6.85
N PHE A 98 3.00 -4.26 6.46
CA PHE A 98 4.24 -3.96 7.19
C PHE A 98 4.63 -2.47 7.13
N ALA A 99 4.11 -1.71 6.17
CA ALA A 99 4.44 -0.29 5.98
C ALA A 99 3.69 0.65 6.94
N ARG A 100 2.68 0.14 7.67
CA ARG A 100 1.88 0.91 8.64
C ARG A 100 2.73 1.73 9.62
N PRO A 101 3.81 1.20 10.23
CA PRO A 101 4.66 1.94 11.14
C PRO A 101 5.30 3.20 10.53
N THR A 102 5.40 3.32 9.20
CA THR A 102 6.02 4.51 8.59
C THR A 102 5.26 5.81 8.88
N HIS A 103 3.94 5.73 9.14
CA HIS A 103 3.15 6.89 9.55
C HIS A 103 3.51 7.42 10.93
N THR A 104 4.14 6.62 11.78
CA THR A 104 4.58 7.09 13.11
C THR A 104 5.71 8.13 13.02
N PHE A 105 6.49 8.13 11.93
CA PHE A 105 7.49 9.18 11.68
C PHE A 105 6.87 10.52 11.23
N LEU A 106 5.57 10.52 10.90
CA LEU A 106 4.81 11.72 10.54
C LEU A 106 3.94 12.24 11.70
N GLY A 107 4.09 11.66 12.89
CA GLY A 107 3.22 11.92 14.03
C GLY A 107 1.79 11.41 13.84
N LEU A 108 1.59 10.41 13.00
CA LEU A 108 0.29 9.83 12.68
C LEU A 108 0.16 8.39 13.20
N SER A 109 -1.09 7.95 13.37
CA SER A 109 -1.35 6.57 13.75
C SER A 109 -0.90 5.59 12.65
N PRO A 110 -0.25 4.46 13.01
CA PRO A 110 -0.02 3.36 12.07
C PRO A 110 -1.31 2.60 11.74
N GLY A 111 -2.39 2.89 12.46
CA GLY A 111 -3.72 2.32 12.27
C GLY A 111 -4.48 3.01 11.14
N GLN A 112 -5.54 3.72 11.48
CA GLN A 112 -6.46 4.28 10.48
C GLN A 112 -5.87 5.48 9.73
N ASP A 113 -5.01 6.28 10.34
CA ASP A 113 -4.35 7.38 9.63
C ASP A 113 -3.50 6.88 8.44
N PHE A 114 -2.86 5.71 8.52
CA PHE A 114 -2.11 5.12 7.39
C PHE A 114 -2.96 4.89 6.13
N GLU A 115 -4.24 4.59 6.31
CA GLU A 115 -5.19 4.26 5.23
C GLU A 115 -6.15 5.41 4.89
N SER A 116 -6.19 6.48 5.69
CA SER A 116 -7.03 7.66 5.46
C SER A 116 -6.27 8.96 5.25
N ARG A 117 -4.99 9.08 5.64
CA ARG A 117 -4.14 10.24 5.39
C ARG A 117 -3.02 9.87 4.42
N ILE A 118 -3.23 10.18 3.16
CA ILE A 118 -2.32 9.86 2.06
C ILE A 118 -1.54 11.11 1.68
N PHE A 119 -0.23 10.99 1.55
CA PHE A 119 0.61 12.07 1.05
C PHE A 119 1.08 11.73 -0.37
N ALA A 120 0.76 12.57 -1.35
CA ALA A 120 1.06 12.37 -2.75
C ALA A 120 2.26 13.21 -3.17
N LYS A 121 3.29 12.56 -3.73
CA LYS A 121 4.51 13.22 -4.22
C LYS A 121 4.31 13.72 -5.65
N HIS A 122 3.54 14.78 -5.83
CA HIS A 122 3.24 15.35 -7.15
C HIS A 122 4.52 15.71 -7.93
N ASP A 123 5.56 16.19 -7.24
CA ASP A 123 6.82 16.60 -7.85
C ASP A 123 7.79 15.43 -8.13
N ALA A 124 7.43 14.18 -7.78
CA ALA A 124 8.32 13.03 -7.94
C ALA A 124 8.84 12.82 -9.38
N PRO A 125 8.05 13.00 -10.46
CA PRO A 125 8.57 12.88 -11.83
C PRO A 125 9.65 13.93 -12.15
N VAL A 126 9.43 15.18 -11.74
CA VAL A 126 10.38 16.28 -11.96
C VAL A 126 11.67 16.07 -11.18
N GLN A 127 11.54 15.64 -9.92
CA GLN A 127 12.69 15.31 -9.06
C GLN A 127 13.46 14.11 -9.60
N LEU A 128 12.76 13.09 -10.10
CA LEU A 128 13.36 11.93 -10.71
C LEU A 128 14.19 12.31 -11.93
N ALA A 129 13.63 13.08 -12.87
CA ALA A 129 14.36 13.54 -14.04
C ALA A 129 15.64 14.31 -13.65
N ARG A 130 15.55 15.19 -12.65
CA ARG A 130 16.71 15.91 -12.09
C ARG A 130 17.76 14.95 -11.51
N GLU A 131 17.35 13.95 -10.74
CA GLU A 131 18.26 12.96 -10.15
C GLU A 131 18.95 12.10 -11.21
N LEU A 132 18.22 11.66 -12.25
CA LEU A 132 18.74 10.84 -13.34
C LEU A 132 19.68 11.61 -14.27
N SER A 133 19.48 12.93 -14.44
CA SER A 133 20.37 13.80 -15.23
C SER A 133 21.71 14.10 -14.57
N ASN A 134 21.93 13.69 -13.31
CA ASN A 134 23.20 13.91 -12.64
C ASN A 134 24.31 13.04 -13.30
N PRO A 135 25.42 13.62 -13.79
CA PRO A 135 26.51 12.85 -14.41
C PRO A 135 27.14 11.77 -13.50
N LYS A 136 27.01 11.91 -12.18
CA LYS A 136 27.48 10.93 -11.19
C LYS A 136 26.46 9.82 -10.91
N TYR A 137 25.27 9.87 -11.51
CA TYR A 137 24.24 8.87 -11.31
C TYR A 137 24.64 7.55 -11.98
N GLN A 138 24.73 6.48 -11.19
CA GLN A 138 24.98 5.14 -11.71
C GLN A 138 23.66 4.43 -11.93
N CYS A 139 23.33 3.98 -13.14
CA CYS A 139 22.08 3.25 -13.40
C CYS A 139 22.00 1.94 -12.59
N ARG A 140 20.87 1.75 -11.88
CA ARG A 140 20.53 0.53 -11.10
C ARG A 140 19.01 0.42 -11.02
N MET A 141 18.47 -0.78 -11.18
CA MET A 141 17.01 -1.02 -11.16
C MET A 141 16.32 -0.33 -9.98
N ILE A 142 15.23 0.38 -10.29
CA ILE A 142 14.37 1.04 -9.31
C ILE A 142 13.17 0.14 -9.03
N ALA A 143 12.89 -0.10 -7.75
CA ALA A 143 11.68 -0.79 -7.33
C ALA A 143 10.54 0.20 -7.03
N LEU A 144 9.39 0.00 -7.66
CA LEU A 144 8.11 0.63 -7.33
C LEU A 144 7.24 -0.36 -6.53
N GLY A 145 6.48 0.14 -5.56
CA GLY A 145 5.63 -0.72 -4.74
C GLY A 145 6.33 -1.38 -3.57
N THR A 146 7.41 -0.77 -3.09
CA THR A 146 8.18 -1.31 -1.96
C THR A 146 7.49 -1.04 -0.63
N ASN A 147 7.06 0.20 -0.35
CA ASN A 147 6.42 0.56 0.91
C ASN A 147 4.92 0.87 0.74
N THR A 148 4.56 1.54 -0.35
CA THR A 148 3.16 1.87 -0.68
C THR A 148 2.86 1.46 -2.11
N ASP A 149 1.59 1.15 -2.39
CA ASP A 149 1.22 0.67 -3.72
C ASP A 149 1.17 1.84 -4.73
N PRO A 150 1.89 1.76 -5.85
CA PRO A 150 1.93 2.82 -6.85
C PRO A 150 0.58 2.99 -7.57
N TYR A 151 -0.28 1.97 -7.55
CA TYR A 151 -1.56 1.92 -8.25
C TYR A 151 -2.77 1.88 -7.31
N GLN A 152 -2.63 2.46 -6.11
CA GLN A 152 -3.73 2.61 -5.16
C GLN A 152 -4.87 3.49 -5.72
N PRO A 153 -6.11 3.42 -5.19
CA PRO A 153 -7.27 4.15 -5.72
C PRO A 153 -7.06 5.62 -6.14
N THR A 154 -6.32 6.42 -5.38
CA THR A 154 -6.00 7.81 -5.73
C THR A 154 -5.20 7.96 -7.03
N GLU A 155 -4.37 6.97 -7.41
CA GLU A 155 -3.58 6.98 -8.65
C GLU A 155 -4.44 7.07 -9.91
N ARG A 156 -5.72 6.65 -9.85
CA ARG A 156 -6.66 6.79 -10.98
C ARG A 156 -6.83 8.24 -11.44
N ARG A 157 -6.66 9.19 -10.53
CA ARG A 157 -6.85 10.63 -10.79
C ARG A 157 -5.53 11.39 -10.86
N LEU A 158 -4.53 10.99 -10.08
CA LEU A 158 -3.30 11.75 -9.95
C LEU A 158 -2.22 11.38 -10.97
N GLU A 159 -2.24 10.15 -11.47
CA GLU A 159 -1.33 9.68 -12.54
C GLU A 159 0.17 9.93 -12.25
N ILE A 160 0.55 9.96 -10.96
CA ILE A 160 1.93 10.22 -10.53
C ILE A 160 2.81 9.03 -10.90
N THR A 161 2.33 7.80 -10.69
CA THR A 161 3.04 6.59 -11.11
C THR A 161 3.21 6.57 -12.62
N ARG A 162 2.16 6.88 -13.39
CA ARG A 162 2.25 6.97 -14.86
C ARG A 162 3.33 7.97 -15.28
N SER A 163 3.33 9.15 -14.67
CA SER A 163 4.33 10.20 -14.94
C SER A 163 5.77 9.77 -14.58
N ILE A 164 5.95 9.05 -13.46
CA ILE A 164 7.23 8.42 -13.09
C ILE A 164 7.67 7.41 -14.16
N LEU A 165 6.76 6.56 -14.65
CA LEU A 165 7.05 5.58 -15.69
C LEU A 165 7.42 6.24 -17.02
N SER A 166 6.77 7.36 -17.38
CA SER A 166 7.15 8.15 -18.55
C SER A 166 8.60 8.64 -18.45
N VAL A 167 9.00 9.19 -17.31
CA VAL A 167 10.40 9.62 -17.07
C VAL A 167 11.35 8.43 -17.15
N LEU A 168 11.05 7.32 -16.47
CA LEU A 168 11.92 6.13 -16.52
C LEU A 168 12.07 5.57 -17.94
N SER A 169 10.99 5.56 -18.72
CA SER A 169 11.01 5.12 -20.13
C SER A 169 11.86 6.03 -21.02
N GLN A 170 11.81 7.35 -20.81
CA GLN A 170 12.61 8.36 -21.54
C GLN A 170 14.11 8.23 -21.23
N TYR A 171 14.46 7.96 -19.98
CA TYR A 171 15.84 7.79 -19.54
C TYR A 171 16.37 6.37 -19.72
N GLU A 172 15.59 5.48 -20.35
CA GLU A 172 15.92 4.06 -20.52
C GLU A 172 16.35 3.38 -19.21
N HIS A 173 15.61 3.70 -18.15
CA HIS A 173 15.96 3.30 -16.81
C HIS A 173 15.12 2.08 -16.36
N PRO A 174 15.76 0.97 -15.91
CA PRO A 174 15.05 -0.24 -15.54
C PRO A 174 14.21 -0.08 -14.27
N VAL A 175 13.04 -0.71 -14.26
CA VAL A 175 12.06 -0.64 -13.16
C VAL A 175 11.43 -2.00 -12.87
N GLY A 176 11.37 -2.36 -11.59
CA GLY A 176 10.54 -3.47 -11.09
C GLY A 176 9.31 -2.90 -10.41
N ILE A 177 8.12 -3.42 -10.71
CA ILE A 177 6.85 -2.94 -10.14
C ILE A 177 6.21 -4.06 -9.33
N VAL A 178 5.85 -3.78 -8.08
CA VAL A 178 5.00 -4.65 -7.26
C VAL A 178 3.68 -3.94 -6.99
N THR A 179 2.54 -4.59 -7.24
CA THR A 179 1.23 -3.99 -6.97
C THR A 179 0.16 -5.04 -6.64
N LYS A 180 -0.91 -4.61 -5.95
CA LYS A 180 -2.16 -5.36 -5.74
C LYS A 180 -3.31 -4.86 -6.61
N SER A 181 -3.04 -3.91 -7.51
CA SER A 181 -4.07 -3.23 -8.28
C SER A 181 -4.06 -3.65 -9.74
N ALA A 182 -5.24 -3.93 -10.28
CA ALA A 182 -5.42 -4.14 -11.71
C ALA A 182 -5.23 -2.83 -12.52
N LEU A 183 -5.14 -1.66 -11.87
CA LEU A 183 -4.97 -0.37 -12.55
C LEU A 183 -3.65 -0.29 -13.33
N VAL A 184 -2.65 -1.12 -13.02
CA VAL A 184 -1.41 -1.23 -13.80
C VAL A 184 -1.64 -1.49 -15.28
N THR A 185 -2.77 -2.12 -15.66
CA THR A 185 -3.09 -2.36 -17.07
C THR A 185 -3.39 -1.08 -17.85
N ARG A 186 -3.70 0.04 -17.17
CA ARG A 186 -3.85 1.37 -17.80
C ARG A 186 -2.57 1.79 -18.50
N ASP A 187 -1.41 1.43 -17.92
CA ASP A 187 -0.11 1.91 -18.36
C ASP A 187 0.62 0.90 -19.25
N ILE A 188 -0.11 -0.08 -19.84
CA ILE A 188 0.43 -1.06 -20.79
C ILE A 188 1.15 -0.38 -21.95
N ASP A 189 0.63 0.75 -22.43
CA ASP A 189 1.23 1.52 -23.54
C ASP A 189 2.68 1.96 -23.24
N ILE A 190 2.98 2.32 -21.99
CA ILE A 190 4.34 2.67 -21.55
C ILE A 190 5.14 1.40 -21.26
N LEU A 191 4.53 0.46 -20.54
CA LEU A 191 5.19 -0.75 -20.05
C LEU A 191 5.60 -1.68 -21.19
N GLU A 192 4.80 -1.82 -22.25
CA GLU A 192 5.13 -2.62 -23.44
C GLU A 192 6.37 -2.07 -24.17
N SER A 193 6.48 -0.74 -24.29
CA SER A 193 7.69 -0.09 -24.83
C SER A 193 8.93 -0.35 -23.98
N MET A 194 8.80 -0.33 -22.65
CA MET A 194 9.89 -0.67 -21.74
C MET A 194 10.23 -2.17 -21.79
N ALA A 195 9.23 -3.03 -21.95
CA ALA A 195 9.39 -4.48 -22.00
C ALA A 195 10.18 -4.92 -23.24
N ARG A 196 9.89 -4.33 -24.41
CA ARG A 196 10.66 -4.55 -25.65
C ARG A 196 12.15 -4.22 -25.52
N ARG A 197 12.51 -3.36 -24.56
CA ARG A 197 13.90 -2.98 -24.24
C ARG A 197 14.46 -3.72 -23.01
N ASN A 198 13.76 -4.74 -22.50
CA ASN A 198 14.12 -5.52 -21.31
C ASN A 198 14.27 -4.68 -20.03
N MET A 199 13.47 -3.61 -19.89
CA MET A 199 13.61 -2.64 -18.78
C MET A 199 12.54 -2.73 -17.71
N VAL A 200 11.53 -3.59 -17.87
CA VAL A 200 10.45 -3.67 -16.89
C VAL A 200 10.07 -5.09 -16.53
N LYS A 201 9.73 -5.28 -15.25
CA LYS A 201 9.06 -6.47 -14.75
C LYS A 201 7.92 -6.05 -13.83
N VAL A 202 6.74 -6.64 -14.01
CA VAL A 202 5.55 -6.35 -13.19
C VAL A 202 5.17 -7.59 -12.39
N VAL A 203 5.07 -7.45 -11.07
CA VAL A 203 4.68 -8.52 -10.16
C VAL A 203 3.39 -8.12 -9.45
N LEU A 204 2.33 -8.92 -9.62
CA LEU A 204 1.08 -8.71 -8.90
C LEU A 204 1.03 -9.58 -7.64
N SER A 205 0.76 -8.97 -6.48
CA SER A 205 0.59 -9.76 -5.25
C SER A 205 -0.78 -10.43 -5.23
N LEU A 206 -0.80 -11.75 -5.14
CA LEU A 206 -1.99 -12.58 -4.94
C LEU A 206 -1.86 -13.26 -3.58
N THR A 207 -2.77 -12.95 -2.66
CA THR A 207 -2.68 -13.45 -1.28
C THR A 207 -3.64 -14.63 -1.03
N THR A 208 -4.72 -14.72 -1.81
CA THR A 208 -5.74 -15.77 -1.75
C THR A 208 -6.61 -15.67 -3.00
N LEU A 209 -7.21 -16.77 -3.43
CA LEU A 209 -8.27 -16.81 -4.45
C LEU A 209 -9.67 -16.67 -3.84
N ASP A 210 -9.82 -16.88 -2.53
CA ASP A 210 -11.07 -16.67 -1.82
C ASP A 210 -11.39 -15.17 -1.72
N SER A 211 -12.48 -14.79 -2.38
CA SER A 211 -13.00 -13.43 -2.38
C SER A 211 -13.42 -12.91 -0.99
N GLU A 212 -13.90 -13.80 -0.10
CA GLU A 212 -14.28 -13.42 1.25
C GLU A 212 -13.05 -13.14 2.11
N LEU A 213 -12.07 -14.04 2.11
CA LEU A 213 -10.81 -13.85 2.80
C LEU A 213 -10.07 -12.60 2.27
N ALA A 214 -10.01 -12.42 0.94
CA ALA A 214 -9.43 -11.24 0.31
C ALA A 214 -10.08 -9.94 0.82
N ARG A 215 -11.41 -9.91 0.94
CA ARG A 215 -12.14 -8.74 1.46
C ARG A 215 -11.85 -8.47 2.95
N ARG A 216 -11.59 -9.51 3.75
CA ARG A 216 -11.21 -9.36 5.17
C ARG A 216 -9.77 -8.88 5.35
N LEU A 217 -8.86 -9.33 4.49
CA LEU A 217 -7.44 -8.99 4.56
C LEU A 217 -7.09 -7.68 3.85
N GLU A 218 -7.72 -7.40 2.71
CA GLU A 218 -7.35 -6.34 1.75
C GLU A 218 -8.59 -5.66 1.14
N PRO A 219 -9.45 -5.04 1.96
CA PRO A 219 -10.83 -4.66 1.59
C PRO A 219 -10.95 -3.68 0.42
N ARG A 220 -9.88 -2.94 0.09
CA ARG A 220 -9.88 -1.94 -1.00
C ARG A 220 -8.89 -2.25 -2.11
N ALA A 221 -8.20 -3.38 -2.07
CA ALA A 221 -7.38 -3.86 -3.16
C ALA A 221 -8.25 -4.46 -4.29
N ALA A 222 -7.67 -4.70 -5.47
CA ALA A 222 -8.40 -5.39 -6.53
C ALA A 222 -8.78 -6.82 -6.09
N THR A 223 -9.90 -7.34 -6.57
CA THR A 223 -10.29 -8.73 -6.26
C THR A 223 -9.29 -9.73 -6.86
N PRO A 224 -9.16 -10.96 -6.31
CA PRO A 224 -8.22 -11.96 -6.83
C PRO A 224 -8.36 -12.19 -8.34
N LEU A 225 -9.60 -12.38 -8.82
CA LEU A 225 -9.89 -12.55 -10.25
C LEU A 225 -9.47 -11.36 -11.11
N LYS A 226 -9.59 -10.12 -10.62
CA LYS A 226 -9.12 -8.93 -11.34
C LYS A 226 -7.60 -8.86 -11.42
N ARG A 227 -6.89 -9.35 -10.40
CA ARG A 227 -5.42 -9.44 -10.43
C ARG A 227 -4.96 -10.50 -11.41
N LEU A 228 -5.60 -11.68 -11.44
CA LEU A 228 -5.35 -12.71 -12.45
C LEU A 228 -5.60 -12.20 -13.88
N ALA A 229 -6.72 -11.49 -14.09
CA ALA A 229 -7.01 -10.86 -15.38
C ALA A 229 -5.94 -9.82 -15.78
N ALA A 230 -5.43 -9.03 -14.82
CA ALA A 230 -4.36 -8.08 -15.07
C ALA A 230 -3.03 -8.77 -15.41
N ILE A 231 -2.67 -9.86 -14.71
CA ILE A 231 -1.51 -10.69 -15.06
C ILE A 231 -1.63 -11.19 -16.50
N SER A 232 -2.79 -11.75 -16.87
CA SER A 232 -3.05 -12.23 -18.23
C SER A 232 -2.93 -11.12 -19.28
N ALA A 233 -3.51 -9.94 -19.01
CA ALA A 233 -3.45 -8.80 -19.93
C ALA A 233 -2.02 -8.29 -20.14
N LEU A 234 -1.24 -8.15 -19.06
CA LEU A 234 0.16 -7.73 -19.13
C LEU A 234 1.02 -8.76 -19.87
N SER A 235 0.83 -10.04 -19.58
CA SER A 235 1.55 -11.15 -20.25
C SER A 235 1.26 -11.18 -21.75
N LYS A 236 -0.01 -11.01 -22.15
CA LYS A 236 -0.42 -10.92 -23.56
C LYS A 236 0.20 -9.72 -24.29
N ALA A 237 0.47 -8.63 -23.58
CA ALA A 237 1.18 -7.46 -24.11
C ALA A 237 2.72 -7.64 -24.12
N GLY A 238 3.24 -8.84 -23.86
CA GLY A 238 4.69 -9.12 -23.86
C GLY A 238 5.44 -8.53 -22.67
N ILE A 239 4.75 -8.06 -21.62
CA ILE A 239 5.39 -7.51 -20.42
C ILE A 239 5.80 -8.67 -19.50
N PRO A 240 7.09 -8.77 -19.10
CA PRO A 240 7.52 -9.78 -18.14
C PRO A 240 6.74 -9.65 -16.83
N THR A 241 5.94 -10.67 -16.53
CA THR A 241 5.00 -10.66 -15.43
C THR A 241 5.25 -11.81 -14.47
N GLY A 242 4.86 -11.62 -13.22
CA GLY A 242 4.88 -12.67 -12.22
C GLY A 242 3.84 -12.41 -11.14
N THR A 243 3.72 -13.38 -10.24
CA THR A 243 2.95 -13.22 -9.02
C THR A 243 3.84 -13.30 -7.79
N ASN A 244 3.43 -12.63 -6.72
CA ASN A 244 4.03 -12.78 -5.41
C ASN A 244 2.97 -13.27 -4.43
N TYR A 245 3.19 -14.44 -3.86
CA TYR A 245 2.33 -15.00 -2.83
C TYR A 245 2.80 -14.55 -1.44
N ALA A 246 2.35 -13.37 -1.02
CA ALA A 246 2.77 -12.78 0.25
C ALA A 246 1.68 -11.88 0.87
N PRO A 247 1.40 -12.02 2.18
CA PRO A 247 2.03 -12.95 3.13
C PRO A 247 1.46 -14.37 3.06
N VAL A 248 2.28 -15.35 3.42
CA VAL A 248 1.82 -16.70 3.79
C VAL A 248 1.37 -16.65 5.25
N ILE A 249 0.07 -16.74 5.50
CA ILE A 249 -0.54 -16.70 6.84
C ILE A 249 -1.03 -18.10 7.20
N PRO A 250 -0.46 -18.73 8.25
CA PRO A 250 -0.92 -20.03 8.74
C PRO A 250 -2.43 -20.02 9.04
N ALA A 251 -3.10 -21.13 8.70
CA ALA A 251 -4.54 -21.35 8.88
C ALA A 251 -5.49 -20.40 8.12
N LEU A 252 -4.99 -19.39 7.40
CA LEU A 252 -5.83 -18.52 6.56
C LEU A 252 -5.66 -18.84 5.08
N ASN A 253 -4.43 -18.77 4.56
CA ASN A 253 -4.20 -18.91 3.13
C ASN A 253 -3.07 -19.90 2.80
N LYS A 254 -2.28 -20.38 3.76
CA LYS A 254 -1.13 -21.27 3.47
C LYS A 254 -1.47 -22.44 2.55
N SER A 255 -2.65 -23.05 2.68
CA SER A 255 -3.12 -24.16 1.85
C SER A 255 -3.35 -23.81 0.38
N GLU A 256 -3.47 -22.53 0.02
CA GLU A 256 -3.69 -22.06 -1.35
C GLU A 256 -2.38 -21.81 -2.13
N LEU A 257 -1.22 -21.92 -1.47
CA LEU A 257 0.08 -21.56 -2.06
C LEU A 257 0.34 -22.30 -3.39
N GLU A 258 0.16 -23.62 -3.40
CA GLU A 258 0.42 -24.46 -4.59
C GLU A 258 -0.52 -24.08 -5.73
N GLY A 259 -1.83 -24.04 -5.46
CA GLY A 259 -2.85 -23.74 -6.48
C GLY A 259 -2.84 -22.30 -7.03
N ILE A 260 -2.13 -21.37 -6.39
CA ILE A 260 -1.94 -20.01 -6.92
C ILE A 260 -0.70 -19.90 -7.81
N LEU A 261 0.29 -20.77 -7.61
CA LEU A 261 1.55 -20.75 -8.34
C LEU A 261 1.53 -21.61 -9.62
N GLU A 262 0.59 -22.55 -9.72
CA GLU A 262 0.25 -23.29 -10.95
C GLU A 262 -0.50 -22.42 -11.97
#